data_AF-B4NU71-F1
#
_entry.id   AF-B4NU71-F1
#
_cell.length_a   1.000
_cell.length_b   1.000
_cell.length_c   1.000
_cell.angle_alpha   90.00
_cell.angle_beta   90.00
_cell.angle_gamma   90.00
#
_symmetry.space_group_name_H-M   'P 1'
#
loop_
_entity.id
_entity.type
_entity.pdbx_description
1 polymer ?
#
loop_
_entity_poly.entity_id
_entity_poly.type
_entity_poly.pdbx_seq_one_letter_code
_entity_poly.pdbx_strand_id
1 'polypeptide(L)'
;MRQYPDIKYVDIKEGEQVALLRLGTPAAAEELVRQGNCPERQLKVLSGQQETLYWRKIEQDREAKLSKKVRVQQKRGREKVGKMLGKHIKFEDGDDEVQGAVMD
;
A
#
# COMPACT_ATOMS: atom_id res chain seq x y z
N MET A 1 -16.54 14.00 -6.74
CA MET A 1 -15.84 15.30 -6.65
C MET A 1 -15.12 15.33 -5.30
N ARG A 2 -13.82 15.67 -5.22
CA ARG A 2 -13.13 15.77 -3.91
C ARG A 2 -13.67 16.98 -3.18
N GLN A 3 -14.19 16.80 -1.97
CA GLN A 3 -14.77 17.89 -1.16
C GLN A 3 -13.73 18.94 -0.76
N TYR A 4 -12.43 18.56 -0.74
CA TYR A 4 -11.30 19.44 -0.43
C TYR A 4 -10.20 19.28 -1.48
N PRO A 5 -10.08 20.18 -2.47
CA PRO A 5 -9.08 20.07 -3.55
C PRO A 5 -7.64 20.33 -3.08
N ASP A 6 -7.49 21.05 -1.96
CA ASP A 6 -6.19 21.46 -1.44
C ASP A 6 -5.48 20.36 -0.64
N ILE A 7 -6.21 19.33 -0.19
CA ILE A 7 -5.63 18.19 0.52
C ILE A 7 -4.95 17.26 -0.49
N LYS A 8 -3.63 17.11 -0.37
CA LYS A 8 -2.81 16.29 -1.26
C LYS A 8 -2.65 14.87 -0.74
N TYR A 9 -2.43 14.73 0.56
CA TYR A 9 -2.26 13.43 1.21
C TYR A 9 -2.93 13.42 2.57
N VAL A 10 -3.48 12.26 2.93
CA VAL A 10 -4.02 11.94 4.24
C VAL A 10 -3.19 10.77 4.76
N ASP A 11 -2.41 11.02 5.82
CA ASP A 11 -1.65 9.99 6.52
C ASP A 11 -2.42 9.64 7.80
N ILE A 12 -3.00 8.44 7.81
CA ILE A 12 -3.72 7.88 8.95
C ILE A 12 -3.30 6.42 9.09
N LYS A 13 -3.01 5.99 10.31
CA LYS A 13 -2.80 4.56 10.60
C LYS A 13 -4.11 3.94 11.06
N GLU A 14 -4.30 2.67 10.74
CA GLU A 14 -5.46 1.91 11.20
C GLU A 14 -5.48 1.89 12.74
N GLY A 15 -6.64 2.22 13.32
CA GLY A 15 -6.83 2.32 14.76
C GLY A 15 -6.35 3.63 15.40
N GLU A 16 -5.72 4.54 14.64
CA GLU A 16 -5.29 5.83 15.14
C GLU A 16 -6.42 6.88 15.04
N GLN A 17 -6.67 7.62 16.13
CA GLN A 17 -7.69 8.67 16.16
C GLN A 17 -7.17 10.02 15.62
N VAL A 18 -5.87 10.11 15.38
CA VAL A 18 -5.20 11.31 14.88
C VAL A 18 -4.77 11.06 13.44
N ALA A 19 -5.15 11.98 12.54
CA ALA A 19 -4.74 11.97 11.16
C ALA A 19 -3.84 13.17 10.85
N LEU A 20 -2.82 12.94 10.03
CA LEU A 20 -1.92 13.99 9.55
C LEU A 20 -2.29 14.34 8.10
N LEU A 21 -2.63 15.60 7.88
CA LEU A 21 -3.06 16.09 6.58
C LEU A 21 -1.96 16.92 5.94
N ARG A 22 -1.62 16.60 4.69
CA ARG A 22 -0.73 17.43 3.87
C ARG A 22 -1.55 18.24 2.88
N LEU A 23 -1.45 19.56 2.99
CA LEU A 23 -2.07 20.50 2.08
C LEU A 23 -1.10 20.98 1.00
N GLY A 24 -1.64 21.51 -0.09
CA GLY A 24 -0.86 22.06 -1.21
C GLY A 24 -0.24 23.41 -0.91
N THR A 25 -0.89 24.23 -0.08
CA THR A 25 -0.45 25.57 0.28
C THR A 25 -0.59 25.78 1.79
N PRO A 26 0.27 26.62 2.41
CA PRO A 26 0.17 26.95 3.83
C PRO A 26 -1.13 27.71 4.14
N ALA A 27 -1.55 28.63 3.27
CA ALA A 27 -2.80 29.38 3.44
C ALA A 27 -4.04 28.47 3.50
N ALA A 28 -4.08 27.39 2.73
CA ALA A 28 -5.17 26.43 2.81
C ALA A 28 -5.19 25.69 4.16
N ALA A 29 -4.03 25.50 4.80
CA ALA A 29 -3.96 24.80 6.08
C ALA A 29 -4.54 25.66 7.22
N GLU A 30 -4.20 26.95 7.21
CA GLU A 30 -4.76 27.92 8.15
C GLU A 30 -6.27 28.08 7.96
N GLU A 31 -6.73 28.17 6.71
CA GLU A 31 -8.15 28.28 6.40
C GLU A 31 -8.93 27.04 6.81
N LEU A 32 -8.36 25.85 6.60
CA LEU A 32 -8.96 24.58 7.03
C LEU A 32 -9.09 24.50 8.55
N VAL A 33 -8.07 24.95 9.30
CA VAL A 33 -8.15 25.04 10.76
C VAL A 33 -9.23 26.04 11.17
N ARG A 34 -9.29 27.20 10.53
CA ARG A 34 -10.27 28.24 10.86
C ARG A 34 -11.72 27.79 10.62
N GLN A 35 -11.98 27.07 9.53
CA GLN A 35 -13.33 26.61 9.17
C GLN A 35 -13.73 25.31 9.86
N GLY A 36 -12.78 24.39 10.03
CA GLY A 36 -13.04 23.00 10.42
C GLY A 36 -12.85 22.69 11.90
N ASN A 37 -12.34 23.63 12.70
CA ASN A 37 -12.11 23.40 14.12
C ASN A 37 -13.42 23.40 14.89
N CYS A 38 -13.77 22.25 15.49
CA CYS A 38 -15.00 22.08 16.27
C CYS A 38 -14.71 21.24 17.53
N PRO A 39 -15.61 21.20 18.53
CA PRO A 39 -15.39 20.43 19.76
C PRO A 39 -15.14 18.94 19.52
N GLU A 40 -15.71 18.39 18.44
CA GLU A 40 -15.54 16.99 18.04
C GLU A 40 -14.23 16.75 17.27
N ARG A 41 -13.68 17.77 16.61
CA ARG A 41 -12.48 17.67 15.75
C ARG A 41 -11.59 18.88 15.92
N GLN A 42 -10.46 18.66 16.60
CA GLN A 42 -9.45 19.69 16.76
C GLN A 42 -8.42 19.61 15.64
N LEU A 43 -8.25 20.71 14.91
CA LEU A 43 -7.28 20.84 13.84
C LEU A 43 -6.17 21.78 14.30
N LYS A 44 -4.91 21.36 14.12
CA LYS A 44 -3.73 22.18 14.46
C LYS A 44 -2.71 22.09 13.33
N VAL A 45 -2.25 23.24 12.86
CA VAL A 45 -1.09 23.29 11.95
C VAL A 45 0.16 22.90 12.72
N LEU A 46 0.87 21.88 12.22
CA LEU A 46 2.18 21.53 12.76
C LEU A 46 3.20 22.58 12.35
N SER A 47 4.07 22.96 13.27
CA SER A 47 5.14 23.93 13.02
C SER A 47 6.43 23.53 13.75
N GLY A 48 7.57 24.05 13.26
CA GLY A 48 8.88 23.89 13.89
C GLY A 48 9.38 22.43 13.90
N GLN A 49 9.73 21.93 15.09
CA GLN A 49 10.34 20.61 15.25
C GLN A 49 9.38 19.48 14.91
N GLN A 50 8.10 19.60 15.28
CA GLN A 50 7.08 18.57 15.02
C GLN A 50 6.87 18.36 13.52
N GLU A 51 6.84 19.46 12.77
CA GLU A 51 6.72 19.42 11.31
C GLU A 51 7.94 18.75 10.68
N THR A 52 9.15 19.14 11.09
CA THR A 52 10.41 18.54 10.60
C THR A 52 10.46 17.03 10.85
N LEU A 53 10.06 16.59 12.04
CA LEU A 53 10.01 15.16 12.39
C LEU A 53 9.01 14.40 11.51
N TYR A 54 7.85 15.01 11.22
CA TYR A 54 6.86 14.42 10.33
C TYR A 54 7.37 14.28 8.89
N TRP A 55 8.04 15.31 8.36
CA TRP A 55 8.65 15.23 7.03
C TRP A 55 9.71 14.14 6.93
N ARG A 56 10.55 14.00 7.96
CA ARG A 56 11.54 12.92 8.05
C ARG A 56 10.89 11.54 8.06
N LYS A 57 9.80 11.37 8.82
CA LYS A 57 9.01 10.12 8.81
C LYS A 57 8.50 9.79 7.41
N ILE A 58 7.92 10.77 6.69
CA ILE A 58 7.43 10.57 5.33
C ILE A 58 8.55 10.13 4.38
N GLU A 59 9.72 10.76 4.48
CA GLU A 59 10.86 10.43 3.64
C GLU A 59 11.34 9.00 3.88
N GLN A 60 11.49 8.61 5.15
CA GLN A 60 11.83 7.24 5.54
C GLN A 60 10.78 6.23 5.06
N ASP A 61 9.49 6.54 5.20
CA ASP A 61 8.40 5.66 4.74
C ASP A 61 8.42 5.51 3.22
N ARG A 62 8.74 6.59 2.48
CA ARG A 62 8.90 6.54 1.02
C ARG A 62 10.11 5.73 0.62
N GLU A 63 11.24 5.93 1.27
CA GLU A 63 12.45 5.15 1.03
C GLU A 63 12.21 3.68 1.33
N ALA A 64 11.56 3.34 2.45
CA ALA A 64 11.21 1.97 2.80
C ALA A 64 10.23 1.35 1.79
N LYS A 65 9.25 2.10 1.27
CA LYS A 65 8.34 1.62 0.21
C LYS A 65 9.06 1.43 -1.13
N LEU A 66 10.00 2.31 -1.45
CA LEU A 66 10.77 2.26 -2.69
C LEU A 66 11.85 1.17 -2.64
N SER A 67 12.49 0.97 -1.50
CA SER A 67 13.55 -0.03 -1.26
C SER A 67 12.98 -1.43 -1.06
N LYS A 68 11.82 -1.56 -0.41
CA LYS A 68 10.93 -2.73 -0.53
C LYS A 68 10.30 -2.75 -1.91
N LYS A 69 11.10 -2.60 -2.97
CA LYS A 69 10.77 -3.09 -4.31
C LYS A 69 10.12 -4.43 -4.09
N VAL A 70 8.81 -4.41 -4.24
CA VAL A 70 7.96 -5.37 -4.91
C VAL A 70 8.66 -5.71 -6.23
N ARG A 71 9.83 -6.35 -6.16
CA ARG A 71 10.18 -7.43 -7.04
C ARG A 71 9.28 -8.58 -6.56
N VAL A 72 7.97 -8.41 -6.76
CA VAL A 72 7.28 -9.50 -7.45
C VAL A 72 8.09 -9.59 -8.73
N GLN A 73 9.06 -10.51 -8.74
CA GLN A 73 9.57 -10.97 -10.01
C GLN A 73 8.31 -11.38 -10.74
N GLN A 74 7.83 -10.53 -11.65
CA GLN A 74 6.79 -10.93 -12.56
C GLN A 74 7.42 -12.14 -13.24
N LYS A 75 7.00 -13.34 -12.84
CA LYS A 75 7.48 -14.58 -13.42
C LYS A 75 7.15 -14.46 -14.91
N ARG A 76 8.18 -14.21 -15.72
CA ARG A 76 8.09 -14.02 -17.16
C ARG A 76 8.56 -15.31 -17.82
N GLY A 77 8.00 -15.63 -18.98
CA GLY A 77 8.35 -16.85 -19.70
C GLY A 77 7.78 -18.13 -19.09
N ARG A 78 8.58 -19.19 -19.06
CA ARG A 78 8.16 -20.59 -18.85
C ARG A 78 7.39 -20.83 -17.54
N GLU A 79 7.76 -20.13 -16.46
CA GLU A 79 7.08 -20.24 -15.16
C GLU A 79 5.62 -19.74 -15.17
N LYS A 80 5.29 -18.74 -16.01
CA LYS A 80 3.90 -18.27 -16.17
C LYS A 80 3.06 -19.29 -16.95
N VAL A 81 3.66 -19.91 -17.97
CA VAL A 81 3.00 -20.87 -18.87
C VAL A 81 2.69 -22.17 -18.13
N GLY A 82 3.62 -22.70 -17.33
CA GLY A 82 3.39 -23.93 -16.55
C GLY A 82 2.21 -23.80 -15.57
N LYS A 83 2.06 -22.65 -14.92
CA LYS A 83 0.94 -22.39 -13.99
C LYS A 83 -0.41 -22.14 -14.70
N MET A 84 -0.40 -21.77 -15.98
CA MET A 84 -1.63 -21.65 -16.78
C MET A 84 -2.05 -22.99 -17.39
N LEU A 85 -1.09 -23.84 -17.79
CA LEU A 85 -1.36 -25.20 -18.25
C LEU A 85 -2.00 -26.06 -17.16
N GLY A 86 -1.50 -25.98 -15.92
CA GLY A 86 -2.07 -26.73 -14.78
C GLY A 86 -3.47 -26.30 -14.34
N LYS A 87 -4.03 -25.20 -14.88
CA LYS A 87 -5.40 -24.75 -14.56
C LYS A 87 -6.47 -25.32 -15.48
N HIS A 88 -6.10 -25.77 -16.68
CA HIS A 88 -7.04 -26.27 -17.68
C HIS A 88 -6.74 -27.68 -18.17
N ILE A 89 -5.66 -28.32 -17.68
CA ILE A 89 -5.40 -29.72 -17.94
C ILE A 89 -5.73 -30.49 -16.66
N LYS A 90 -7.00 -30.86 -16.53
CA LYS A 90 -7.40 -32.00 -15.71
C LYS A 90 -6.99 -33.22 -16.54
N PHE A 91 -5.86 -33.83 -16.23
CA PHE A 91 -5.66 -35.21 -16.66
C PHE A 91 -6.72 -36.01 -15.90
N GLU A 92 -7.73 -36.45 -16.63
CA GLU A 92 -8.65 -37.48 -16.17
C GLU A 92 -7.78 -38.68 -15.78
N ASP A 93 -7.91 -39.15 -14.54
CA ASP A 93 -7.38 -40.44 -14.12
C ASP A 93 -7.98 -41.48 -15.07
N GLY A 94 -7.17 -41.95 -16.01
CA GLY A 94 -7.44 -43.09 -16.86
C GLY A 94 -6.37 -44.12 -16.54
N ASP A 95 -6.80 -45.17 -15.85
CA ASP A 95 -6.04 -46.38 -15.53
C ASP A 95 -5.15 -46.84 -16.70
N ASP A 96 -3.88 -47.08 -16.41
CA ASP A 96 -3.14 -48.17 -17.05
C ASP A 96 -2.16 -48.74 -16.00
N GLU A 97 -2.63 -49.75 -15.28
CA GLU A 97 -1.77 -50.74 -14.66
C GLU A 97 -0.84 -51.32 -15.73
N VAL A 98 0.47 -51.10 -15.58
CA VAL A 98 1.44 -52.08 -16.07
C VAL A 98 2.57 -52.25 -15.05
N GLN A 99 2.56 -53.48 -14.55
CA GLN A 99 3.48 -54.10 -13.61
C GLN A 99 4.96 -53.87 -13.97
N GLY A 100 5.77 -53.74 -12.91
CA GLY A 100 7.23 -53.81 -12.98
C GLY A 100 7.81 -53.96 -11.58
N ALA A 101 7.52 -55.09 -10.93
CA ALA A 101 8.10 -55.49 -9.67
C ALA A 101 9.60 -55.84 -9.79
N VAL A 102 10.26 -55.87 -8.61
CA VAL A 102 11.54 -56.53 -8.26
C VAL A 102 12.78 -55.62 -8.46
N MET A 103 13.45 -55.06 -7.42
CA MET A 103 14.27 -55.65 -6.34
C MET A 103 15.43 -56.55 -6.82
N ASP A 104 16.59 -55.95 -7.13
CA ASP A 104 17.90 -56.17 -6.46
C ASP A 104 18.92 -55.15 -7.02
#